data_AF-A0AAN8CV94-F1
#
_entry.id   AF-A0AAN8CV94-F1
#
_cell.length_a   1.000
_cell.length_b   1.000
_cell.length_c   1.000
_cell.angle_alpha   90.00
_cell.angle_beta   90.00
_cell.angle_gamma   90.00
#
_symmetry.space_group_name_H-M   'P 1'
#
loop_
_entity.id
_entity.type
_entity.pdbx_description
1 polymer ?
#
loop_
_entity_poly.entity_id
_entity_poly.type
_entity_poly.pdbx_seq_one_letter_code
_entity_poly.pdbx_strand_id
1 'polypeptide(L)'
;MVFVAVSLPTLASNVMSQYSPAIEGHCNNIHCLAKAINQIAAALFTIHKGSIEDRLKEFLALASSSLLKIGQETDKMTTRNRESVYLLLDMIVQESPFLTMDLLESCFPYVLLRNAYHAVYKQSISANA
;
A
#
# COMPACT_ATOMS: atom_id res chain seq x y z
N MET A 1 -14.90 0.19 2.29
CA MET A 1 -13.49 0.22 2.75
C MET A 1 -12.92 -1.16 2.98
N VAL A 2 -13.55 -2.02 3.80
CA VAL A 2 -13.09 -3.39 4.10
C VAL A 2 -12.70 -4.20 2.85
N PHE A 3 -13.56 -4.22 1.84
CA PHE A 3 -13.32 -4.99 0.62
C PHE A 3 -12.01 -4.61 -0.09
N VAL A 4 -11.73 -3.31 -0.21
CA VAL A 4 -10.48 -2.82 -0.82
C VAL A 4 -9.29 -3.24 0.03
N ALA A 5 -9.38 -3.09 1.37
CA ALA A 5 -8.28 -3.40 2.29
C ALA A 5 -7.83 -4.87 2.20
N VAL A 6 -8.78 -5.80 2.18
CA VAL A 6 -8.48 -7.24 2.10
C VAL A 6 -8.09 -7.70 0.69
N SER A 7 -8.34 -6.87 -0.33
CA SER A 7 -8.02 -7.18 -1.72
C SER A 7 -6.62 -6.72 -2.13
N LEU A 8 -5.99 -5.79 -1.40
CA LEU A 8 -4.63 -5.30 -1.70
C LEU A 8 -3.58 -6.41 -1.87
N PRO A 9 -3.55 -7.49 -1.06
CA PRO A 9 -2.57 -8.56 -1.23
C PRO A 9 -2.60 -9.24 -2.60
N THR A 10 -3.77 -9.28 -3.26
CA THR A 10 -3.91 -9.90 -4.58
C THR A 10 -3.03 -9.21 -5.64
N LEU A 11 -2.74 -7.92 -5.45
CA LEU A 11 -1.88 -7.13 -6.33
C LEU A 11 -0.44 -7.64 -6.36
N ALA A 12 0.02 -8.33 -5.31
CA ALA A 12 1.38 -8.84 -5.21
C ALA A 12 1.68 -9.95 -6.24
N SER A 13 0.63 -10.64 -6.71
CA SER A 13 0.75 -11.68 -7.74
C SER A 13 0.85 -11.10 -9.17
N ASN A 14 0.43 -9.85 -9.38
CA ASN A 14 0.41 -9.24 -10.70
C ASN A 14 1.79 -8.67 -11.05
N VAL A 15 2.37 -9.13 -12.16
CA VAL A 15 3.70 -8.71 -12.65
C VAL A 15 3.80 -7.20 -12.86
N MET A 16 2.72 -6.55 -13.29
CA MET A 16 2.68 -5.11 -13.56
C MET A 16 2.58 -4.26 -12.28
N SER A 17 2.41 -4.89 -11.11
CA SER A 17 2.46 -4.21 -9.80
C SER A 17 3.88 -3.95 -9.32
N GLN A 18 4.89 -4.13 -10.18
CA GLN A 18 6.26 -3.73 -9.87
C GLN A 18 6.32 -2.20 -9.73
N TYR A 19 6.93 -1.74 -8.63
CA TYR A 19 7.29 -0.34 -8.46
C TYR A 19 8.53 -0.03 -9.30
N SER A 20 8.45 1.05 -10.07
CA SER A 20 9.51 1.56 -10.91
C SER A 20 9.95 2.94 -10.41
N PRO A 21 11.21 3.09 -9.96
CA PRO A 21 11.76 4.37 -9.53
C PRO A 21 11.70 5.46 -10.60
N ALA A 22 11.72 5.10 -11.89
CA ALA A 22 11.67 6.06 -12.99
C ALA A 22 10.34 6.83 -13.09
N ILE A 23 9.25 6.24 -12.57
CA ILE A 23 7.92 6.86 -12.55
C ILE A 23 7.45 7.18 -11.12
N GLU A 24 8.30 6.91 -10.12
CA GLU A 24 7.97 7.01 -8.69
C GLU A 24 6.62 6.34 -8.33
N GLY A 25 6.36 5.19 -8.96
CA GLY A 25 5.06 4.51 -8.91
C GLY A 25 5.09 3.13 -9.55
N HIS A 26 3.92 2.52 -9.70
CA HIS A 26 3.74 1.18 -10.28
C HIS A 26 3.31 1.21 -11.75
N CYS A 27 3.76 0.23 -12.53
CA CYS A 27 3.49 0.15 -13.98
C CYS A 27 2.00 -0.02 -14.33
N ASN A 28 1.18 -0.56 -13.42
CA ASN A 28 -0.27 -0.71 -13.57
C ASN A 28 -1.09 0.35 -12.83
N ASN A 29 -0.48 1.46 -12.43
CA ASN A 29 -1.16 2.60 -11.78
C ASN A 29 -1.78 2.31 -10.41
N ILE A 30 -1.41 1.23 -9.72
CA ILE A 30 -1.95 0.97 -8.36
C ILE A 30 -1.53 2.03 -7.34
N HIS A 31 -0.45 2.79 -7.57
CA HIS A 31 -0.12 3.97 -6.77
C HIS A 31 -1.25 5.01 -6.74
N CYS A 32 -2.06 5.12 -7.79
CA CYS A 32 -3.22 6.00 -7.82
C CYS A 32 -4.33 5.58 -6.84
N LEU A 33 -4.30 4.33 -6.33
CA LEU A 33 -5.24 3.89 -5.30
C LEU A 33 -5.11 4.71 -4.03
N ALA A 34 -3.93 5.25 -3.71
CA ALA A 34 -3.74 6.15 -2.57
C ALA A 34 -4.71 7.35 -2.64
N LYS A 35 -4.75 8.01 -3.79
CA LYS A 35 -5.66 9.14 -4.04
C LYS A 35 -7.13 8.70 -4.03
N ALA A 36 -7.44 7.59 -4.70
CA ALA A 36 -8.80 7.07 -4.78
C ALA A 36 -9.37 6.70 -3.40
N ILE A 37 -8.61 5.94 -2.59
CA ILE A 37 -9.01 5.50 -1.25
C ILE A 37 -9.31 6.71 -0.36
N ASN A 38 -8.41 7.70 -0.36
CA ASN A 38 -8.56 8.89 0.48
C ASN A 38 -9.76 9.75 0.05
N GLN A 39 -9.88 10.07 -1.23
CA GLN A 39 -10.95 10.96 -1.72
C GLN A 39 -12.33 10.30 -1.66
N ILE A 40 -12.44 9.01 -2.00
CA ILE A 40 -13.72 8.29 -1.95
C ILE A 40 -14.16 8.09 -0.51
N ALA A 41 -13.25 7.77 0.43
CA ALA A 41 -13.60 7.70 1.84
C ALA A 41 -14.08 9.05 2.37
N ALA A 42 -13.34 10.14 2.07
CA ALA A 42 -13.73 11.48 2.49
C ALA A 42 -15.13 11.85 1.95
N ALA A 43 -15.36 11.70 0.64
CA ALA A 43 -16.65 12.04 0.03
C ALA A 43 -17.80 11.22 0.61
N LEU A 44 -17.66 9.88 0.66
CA LEU A 44 -18.74 9.01 1.14
C LEU A 44 -19.05 9.26 2.61
N PHE A 45 -18.05 9.36 3.49
CA PHE A 45 -18.30 9.53 4.92
C PHE A 45 -18.71 10.96 5.27
N THR A 46 -18.34 11.97 4.49
CA THR A 46 -18.96 13.30 4.60
C THR A 46 -20.46 13.26 4.27
N ILE A 47 -20.85 12.64 3.15
CA ILE A 47 -22.27 12.55 2.73
C ILE A 47 -23.11 11.81 3.78
N HIS A 48 -22.58 10.72 4.33
CA HIS A 48 -23.29 9.89 5.31
C HIS A 48 -23.09 10.36 6.76
N LYS A 49 -22.47 11.53 6.99
CA LYS A 49 -22.19 12.11 8.31
C LYS A 49 -21.44 11.15 9.26
N GLY A 50 -20.53 10.36 8.70
CA GLY A 50 -19.62 9.47 9.44
C GLY A 50 -18.26 10.11 9.68
N SER A 51 -17.47 9.49 10.57
CA SER A 51 -16.10 9.91 10.85
C SER A 51 -15.13 9.37 9.78
N ILE A 52 -14.59 10.26 8.94
CA ILE A 52 -13.63 9.88 7.88
C ILE A 52 -12.38 9.25 8.50
N GLU A 53 -11.84 9.89 9.54
CA GLU A 53 -10.63 9.47 10.23
C GLU A 53 -10.77 8.06 10.81
N ASP A 54 -11.87 7.75 11.49
CA ASP A 54 -12.07 6.42 12.08
C ASP A 54 -12.19 5.33 11.01
N ARG A 55 -12.84 5.65 9.89
CA ARG A 55 -13.01 4.69 8.77
C ARG A 55 -11.69 4.46 8.04
N LEU A 56 -10.84 5.47 7.90
CA LEU A 56 -9.50 5.34 7.32
C LEU A 56 -8.53 4.62 8.28
N LYS A 57 -8.62 4.85 9.59
CA LYS A 57 -7.88 4.09 10.60
C LYS A 57 -8.21 2.60 10.55
N GLU A 58 -9.50 2.26 10.50
CA GLU A 58 -9.95 0.87 10.35
C GLU A 58 -9.45 0.25 9.04
N PHE A 59 -9.55 1.01 7.93
CA PHE A 59 -9.03 0.58 6.64
C PHE A 59 -7.53 0.28 6.71
N LEU A 60 -6.73 1.19 7.29
CA LEU A 60 -5.29 1.04 7.40
C LEU A 60 -4.92 -0.19 8.24
N ALA A 61 -5.55 -0.37 9.41
CA ALA A 61 -5.31 -1.53 10.26
C ALA A 61 -5.61 -2.86 9.53
N LEU A 62 -6.71 -2.93 8.78
CA LEU A 62 -7.08 -4.12 8.00
C LEU A 62 -6.15 -4.36 6.81
N ALA A 63 -5.75 -3.30 6.11
CA ALA A 63 -4.82 -3.37 4.98
C ALA A 63 -3.43 -3.83 5.44
N SER A 64 -2.90 -3.22 6.51
CA SER A 64 -1.63 -3.60 7.13
C SER A 64 -1.65 -5.06 7.60
N SER A 65 -2.72 -5.49 8.29
CA SER A 65 -2.86 -6.90 8.72
C SER A 65 -2.88 -7.86 7.53
N SER A 66 -3.62 -7.53 6.48
CA SER A 66 -3.71 -8.35 5.27
C SER A 66 -2.36 -8.48 4.56
N LEU A 67 -1.59 -7.39 4.48
CA LEU A 67 -0.27 -7.38 3.84
C LEU A 67 0.81 -8.08 4.69
N LEU A 68 0.75 -7.97 6.02
CA LEU A 68 1.67 -8.69 6.89
C LEU A 68 1.50 -10.22 6.80
N LYS A 69 0.28 -10.71 6.56
CA LYS A 69 0.01 -12.15 6.36
C LYS A 69 0.74 -12.72 5.15
N ILE A 70 0.73 -12.02 4.01
CA ILE A 70 1.50 -12.45 2.82
C ILE A 70 3.01 -12.31 3.02
N GLY A 71 3.47 -11.56 4.04
CA GLY A 71 4.86 -11.52 4.47
C GLY A 71 5.40 -12.87 4.96
N GLN A 72 4.51 -13.74 5.44
CA GLN A 72 4.84 -15.08 5.93
C GLN A 72 4.66 -16.16 4.85
N GLU A 73 4.06 -15.82 3.71
CA GLU A 73 3.90 -16.75 2.59
C GLU A 73 5.23 -16.99 1.86
N THR A 74 5.42 -18.23 1.41
CA THR A 74 6.61 -18.68 0.68
C THR A 74 6.35 -18.95 -0.79
N ASP A 75 5.08 -18.89 -1.24
CA ASP A 75 4.75 -19.05 -2.65
C ASP A 75 5.27 -17.86 -3.45
N LYS A 76 6.19 -18.15 -4.37
CA LYS A 76 6.86 -17.14 -5.19
C LYS A 76 5.92 -16.48 -6.18
N MET A 77 4.82 -17.14 -6.56
CA MET A 77 3.83 -16.54 -7.47
C MET A 77 2.95 -15.53 -6.76
N THR A 78 2.45 -15.83 -5.55
CA THR A 78 1.62 -14.87 -4.79
C THR A 78 2.43 -13.72 -4.21
N THR A 79 3.70 -13.94 -3.87
CA THR A 79 4.55 -12.94 -3.21
C THR A 79 5.50 -12.19 -4.15
N ARG A 80 5.37 -12.37 -5.47
CA ARG A 80 6.30 -11.84 -6.48
C ARG A 80 6.62 -10.35 -6.32
N ASN A 81 5.59 -9.51 -6.22
CA ASN A 81 5.71 -8.06 -6.10
C ASN A 81 5.31 -7.55 -4.71
N ARG A 82 5.44 -8.39 -3.68
CA ARG A 82 5.01 -8.07 -2.31
C ARG A 82 5.62 -6.77 -1.78
N GLU A 83 6.92 -6.58 -1.97
CA GLU A 83 7.62 -5.36 -1.54
C GLU A 83 7.08 -4.12 -2.24
N SER A 84 6.81 -4.20 -3.54
CA SER A 84 6.21 -3.09 -4.29
C SER A 84 4.80 -2.74 -3.78
N VAL A 85 4.01 -3.73 -3.39
CA VAL A 85 2.66 -3.52 -2.84
C VAL A 85 2.70 -2.93 -1.43
N TYR A 86 3.71 -3.24 -0.61
CA TYR A 86 3.87 -2.60 0.71
C TYR A 86 4.00 -1.08 0.61
N LEU A 87 4.66 -0.58 -0.44
CA LEU A 87 4.80 0.86 -0.68
C LEU A 87 3.45 1.58 -0.85
N LEU A 88 2.36 0.86 -1.18
CA LEU A 88 1.03 1.47 -1.21
C LEU A 88 0.59 1.99 0.16
N LEU A 89 0.97 1.33 1.26
CA LEU A 89 0.60 1.82 2.59
C LEU A 89 1.25 3.17 2.88
N ASP A 90 2.52 3.32 2.51
CA ASP A 90 3.24 4.60 2.62
C ASP A 90 2.55 5.67 1.76
N MET A 91 2.28 5.39 0.48
CA MET A 91 1.59 6.32 -0.42
C MET A 91 0.19 6.72 0.09
N ILE A 92 -0.58 5.76 0.62
CA ILE A 92 -1.91 6.02 1.19
C ILE A 92 -1.82 6.99 2.36
N VAL A 93 -0.83 6.83 3.24
CA VAL A 93 -0.63 7.68 4.41
C VAL A 93 -0.12 9.05 4.01
N GLN A 94 0.85 9.14 3.09
CA GLN A 94 1.37 10.41 2.57
C GLN A 94 0.30 11.25 1.86
N GLU A 95 -0.61 10.60 1.13
CA GLU A 95 -1.70 11.28 0.41
C GLU A 95 -2.87 11.68 1.34
N SER A 96 -2.96 11.11 2.55
CA SER A 96 -4.10 11.33 3.46
C SER A 96 -3.81 12.41 4.49
N PRO A 97 -4.66 13.45 4.62
CA PRO A 97 -4.58 14.37 5.75
C PRO A 97 -5.14 13.77 7.06
N PHE A 98 -5.73 12.57 7.02
CA PHE A 98 -6.39 11.92 8.17
C PHE A 98 -5.55 10.78 8.78
N LEU A 99 -4.46 10.39 8.12
CA LEU A 99 -3.56 9.32 8.57
C LEU A 99 -2.19 9.91 8.88
N THR A 100 -1.51 9.34 9.86
CA THR A 100 -0.17 9.78 10.27
C THR A 100 0.83 8.63 10.17
N MET A 101 2.11 8.97 10.04
CA MET A 101 3.19 7.99 10.05
C MET A 101 3.29 7.25 11.39
N ASP A 102 2.98 7.90 12.51
CA ASP A 102 2.94 7.24 13.82
C ASP A 102 1.86 6.14 13.88
N LEU A 103 0.69 6.40 13.27
CA LEU A 103 -0.37 5.39 13.15
C LEU A 103 0.07 4.25 12.24
N LEU A 104 0.74 4.53 11.13
CA LEU A 104 1.29 3.51 10.25
C LEU A 104 2.28 2.62 11.00
N GLU A 105 3.25 3.21 11.71
CA GLU A 105 4.26 2.46 12.49
C GLU A 105 3.62 1.52 13.51
N SER A 106 2.50 1.93 14.12
CA SER A 106 1.77 1.10 15.10
C SER A 106 1.16 -0.18 14.51
N CYS A 107 0.91 -0.22 13.20
CA CYS A 107 0.25 -1.35 12.53
C CYS A 107 1.09 -2.00 11.42
N PHE A 108 2.13 -1.32 10.93
CA PHE A 108 3.04 -1.79 9.90
C PHE A 108 4.45 -1.18 10.11
N PRO A 109 5.45 -1.98 10.54
CA PRO A 109 6.77 -1.47 10.86
C PRO A 109 7.45 -0.80 9.66
N TYR A 110 7.91 0.44 9.81
CA TYR A 110 8.53 1.21 8.73
C TYR A 110 9.80 0.56 8.17
N VAL A 111 10.47 -0.28 8.96
CA VAL A 111 11.62 -1.07 8.50
C VAL A 111 11.29 -1.97 7.29
N LEU A 112 10.05 -2.45 7.18
CA LEU A 112 9.58 -3.24 6.03
C LEU A 112 9.48 -2.36 4.78
N LEU A 113 8.97 -1.14 4.92
CA LEU A 113 8.86 -0.17 3.85
C LEU A 113 10.25 0.28 3.38
N ARG A 114 11.16 0.57 4.33
CA ARG A 114 12.55 0.92 4.02
C ARG A 114 13.25 -0.18 3.23
N ASN A 115 13.09 -1.43 3.64
CA ASN A 115 13.68 -2.57 2.93
C ASN A 115 13.05 -2.74 1.53
N ALA A 116 11.73 -2.56 1.43
CA ALA A 116 11.03 -2.59 0.15
C ALA A 116 11.52 -1.51 -0.81
N TYR A 117 11.67 -0.26 -0.35
CA TYR A 117 12.27 0.81 -1.15
C TYR A 117 13.69 0.45 -1.61
N HIS A 118 14.53 -0.03 -0.70
CA HIS A 118 15.88 -0.46 -1.06
C HIS A 118 15.89 -1.55 -2.14
N ALA A 119 15.00 -2.54 -2.04
CA ALA A 119 14.89 -3.62 -3.02
C ALA A 119 14.47 -3.13 -4.42
N VAL A 120 13.42 -2.30 -4.51
CA VAL A 120 12.91 -1.81 -5.81
C VAL A 120 13.90 -0.84 -6.47
N TYR A 121 14.59 0.00 -5.69
CA TYR A 121 15.63 0.89 -6.22
C TYR A 121 16.85 0.09 -6.70
N LYS A 122 17.31 -0.91 -5.93
CA LYS A 122 18.43 -1.77 -6.34
C LYS A 122 18.09 -2.56 -7.62
N GLN A 123 16.88 -3.11 -7.71
CA GLN A 123 16.43 -3.86 -8.89
C GLN A 123 16.40 -2.99 -10.16
N SER A 124 16.01 -1.72 -10.04
CA SER A 124 16.03 -0.79 -11.17
C SER A 124 17.44 -0.51 -11.69
N ILE A 125 18.42 -0.39 -10.80
CA ILE A 125 19.83 -0.17 -11.17
C ILE A 125 20.37 -1.39 -11.92
N SER A 126 20.07 -2.60 -11.45
CA SER A 126 20.49 -3.85 -12.11
C SER A 126 19.81 -4.10 -13.45
N ALA A 127 18.61 -3.56 -13.68
CA ALA A 127 17.90 -3.71 -14.96
C ALA A 127 18.43 -2.76 -16.05
N ASN A 128 19.12 -1.68 -15.66
CA ASN A 128 19.69 -0.68 -16.56
C ASN A 128 21.19 -0.87 -16.83
N ALA A 129 21.79 -1.93 -16.29
CA ALA A 129 23.19 -2.32 -16.49
C ALA A 129 23.29 -3.50 -17.47
#